data_AF-A0A925CXY1-F1
#
_entry.id   AF-A0A925CXY1-F1
#
_cell.length_a   1.000
_cell.length_b   1.000
_cell.length_c   1.000
_cell.angle_alpha   90.00
_cell.angle_beta   90.00
_cell.angle_gamma   90.00
#
_symmetry.space_group_name_H-M   'P 1'
#
loop_
_entity.id
_entity.type
_entity.pdbx_description
1 polymer ?
#
loop_
_entity_poly.entity_id
_entity_poly.type
_entity_poly.pdbx_seq_one_letter_code
_entity_poly.pdbx_strand_id
1 'polypeptide(L)'
;GSFLTTAFTYVLLNVVDIPFRQALAQETSQVTEKLMQGLGSSQDDIDKATADMMNGNAYTLSKQFLGFAFGTIFWFLVSLIIAAIIKRKKPEFDNSFNQP
;
A
#
# COMPACT_ATOMS: atom_id res chain seq x y z
N GLY A 1 -8.59 -7.58 -12.58
CA GLY A 1 -8.88 -8.06 -11.21
C GLY A 1 -9.11 -6.93 -10.24
N SER A 2 -8.08 -6.14 -9.91
CA SER A 2 -8.10 -5.13 -8.83
C SER A 2 -9.26 -4.12 -8.87
N PHE A 3 -9.62 -3.58 -10.04
CA PHE A 3 -10.71 -2.58 -10.14
C PHE A 3 -12.09 -3.11 -9.71
N LEU A 4 -12.43 -4.35 -10.07
CA LEU A 4 -13.71 -4.95 -9.71
C LEU A 4 -13.78 -5.21 -8.19
N THR A 5 -12.66 -5.64 -7.60
CA THR A 5 -12.53 -5.83 -6.16
C THR A 5 -12.70 -4.51 -5.40
N THR A 6 -12.03 -3.43 -5.84
CA THR A 6 -12.16 -2.11 -5.20
C THR A 6 -13.58 -1.56 -5.30
N ALA A 7 -14.24 -1.70 -6.45
CA ALA A 7 -15.63 -1.27 -6.63
C ALA A 7 -16.59 -2.08 -5.74
N PHE A 8 -16.41 -3.40 -5.67
CA PHE A 8 -17.21 -4.28 -4.81
C PHE A 8 -17.06 -3.93 -3.33
N THR A 9 -15.82 -3.76 -2.83
CA THR A 9 -15.56 -3.35 -1.45
C THR A 9 -16.14 -1.97 -1.14
N TYR A 10 -16.07 -1.03 -2.09
CA TYR A 10 -16.67 0.29 -1.93
C TYR A 10 -18.19 0.21 -1.75
N VAL A 11 -18.89 -0.58 -2.57
CA VAL A 11 -20.36 -0.74 -2.47
C VAL A 11 -20.75 -1.46 -1.19
N LEU A 12 -20.06 -2.55 -0.84
CA LEU A 12 -20.35 -3.34 0.34
C LEU A 12 -20.26 -2.49 1.63
N LEU A 13 -19.22 -1.66 1.73
CA LEU A 13 -19.01 -0.83 2.91
C LEU A 13 -19.80 0.51 2.91
N ASN A 14 -20.18 1.06 1.75
CA ASN A 14 -20.90 2.36 1.68
C ASN A 14 -22.41 2.19 1.67
N VAL A 15 -22.92 1.07 1.15
CA VAL A 15 -24.34 0.92 0.80
C VAL A 15 -24.98 -0.22 1.56
N VAL A 16 -24.25 -1.31 1.80
CA VAL A 16 -24.80 -2.52 2.45
C VAL A 16 -24.52 -2.52 3.95
N ASP A 17 -23.29 -2.18 4.36
CA ASP A 17 -22.86 -2.28 5.75
C ASP A 17 -21.99 -1.09 6.20
N ILE A 18 -22.66 0.06 6.35
CA ILE A 18 -22.08 1.30 6.89
C ILE A 18 -21.59 1.15 8.34
N PRO A 19 -22.31 0.48 9.28
CA PRO A 19 -21.82 0.35 10.65
C PRO A 19 -20.56 -0.51 10.74
N PHE A 20 -20.43 -1.56 9.91
CA PHE A 20 -19.19 -2.34 9.85
C PHE A 20 -17.98 -1.51 9.40
N ARG A 21 -18.16 -0.54 8.50
CA ARG A 21 -17.09 0.41 8.17
C ARG A 21 -16.65 1.24 9.37
N GLN A 22 -17.59 1.77 10.15
CA GLN A 22 -17.24 2.56 11.33
C GLN A 22 -16.49 1.71 12.36
N ALA A 23 -16.93 0.47 12.58
CA ALA A 23 -16.24 -0.47 13.45
C ALA A 23 -14.82 -0.80 12.94
N LEU A 24 -14.67 -1.06 11.64
CA LEU A 24 -13.36 -1.28 11.01
C LEU A 24 -12.44 -0.07 11.16
N ALA A 25 -12.95 1.14 10.92
CA ALA A 25 -12.17 2.36 11.08
C ALA A 25 -11.69 2.54 12.52
N GLN A 26 -12.56 2.26 13.50
CA GLN A 26 -12.24 2.36 14.91
C GLN A 26 -11.19 1.33 15.37
N GLU A 27 -11.35 0.06 14.98
CA GLU A 27 -10.38 -1.00 15.27
C GLU A 27 -9.02 -0.73 14.61
N THR A 28 -9.03 -0.35 13.33
CA THR A 28 -7.81 -0.01 12.59
C THR A 28 -7.11 1.19 13.22
N SER A 29 -7.88 2.16 13.74
CA SER A 29 -7.32 3.35 14.41
C SER A 29 -6.64 2.98 15.72
N GLN A 30 -7.27 2.16 16.57
CA GLN A 30 -6.68 1.71 17.82
C GLN A 30 -5.38 0.91 17.61
N VAL A 31 -5.35 0.04 16.59
CA VAL A 31 -4.13 -0.71 16.25
C VAL A 31 -3.03 0.21 15.73
N THR A 32 -3.39 1.18 14.89
CA THR A 32 -2.46 2.18 14.36
C THR A 32 -1.91 3.09 15.45
N GLU A 33 -2.76 3.54 16.37
CA GLU A 33 -2.39 4.32 17.55
C GLU A 33 -1.38 3.56 18.42
N LYS A 34 -1.68 2.30 18.78
CA LYS A 34 -0.75 1.47 19.57
C LYS A 34 0.59 1.26 18.86
N LEU A 35 0.58 1.12 17.55
CA LEU A 35 1.79 1.02 16.74
C LEU A 35 2.60 2.32 16.78
N MET A 36 1.95 3.47 16.58
CA MET A 36 2.59 4.79 16.59
C MET A 36 3.12 5.16 17.98
N GLN A 37 2.40 4.82 19.04
CA GLN A 37 2.87 4.93 20.43
C GLN A 37 4.12 4.07 20.66
N GLY A 38 4.12 2.82 20.18
CA GLY A 38 5.28 1.93 20.25
C GLY A 38 6.50 2.42 19.46
N LEU A 39 6.28 3.22 18.40
CA LEU A 39 7.32 3.86 17.61
C LEU A 39 7.78 5.22 18.18
N GLY A 40 7.20 5.68 19.30
CA GLY A 40 7.57 6.93 19.97
C GLY A 40 7.05 8.19 19.29
N SER A 41 5.96 8.10 18.51
CA SER A 41 5.31 9.27 17.91
C SER A 41 4.68 10.16 18.99
N SER A 42 4.59 11.46 18.73
CA SER A 42 3.95 12.41 19.66
C SER A 42 2.45 12.13 19.77
N GLN A 43 1.85 12.37 20.95
CA GLN A 43 0.41 12.17 21.15
C GLN A 43 -0.42 13.03 20.20
N ASP A 44 0.04 14.25 19.89
CA ASP A 44 -0.60 15.14 18.92
C ASP A 44 -0.65 14.54 17.51
N ASP A 45 0.42 13.87 17.07
CA ASP A 45 0.46 13.21 15.76
C ASP A 45 -0.46 11.98 15.69
N ILE A 46 -0.56 11.26 16.80
CA ILE A 46 -1.44 10.08 16.94
C ILE A 46 -2.90 10.51 16.93
N ASP A 47 -3.26 11.52 17.71
CA ASP A 47 -4.63 12.04 17.78
C ASP A 47 -5.07 12.58 16.41
N LYS A 48 -4.16 13.26 15.71
CA LYS A 48 -4.40 13.75 14.35
C LYS A 48 -4.56 12.61 13.33
N ALA A 49 -3.75 11.57 13.41
CA ALA A 49 -3.85 10.41 12.52
C ALA A 49 -5.15 9.63 12.75
N THR A 50 -5.53 9.41 14.01
CA THR A 50 -6.79 8.78 14.42
C THR A 50 -7.99 9.61 13.95
N ALA A 51 -7.97 10.93 14.14
CA ALA A 51 -9.04 11.82 13.68
C ALA A 51 -9.19 11.83 12.15
N ASP A 52 -8.08 11.83 11.40
CA ASP A 52 -8.09 11.75 9.94
C ASP A 52 -8.69 10.42 9.42
N MET A 53 -8.47 9.33 10.17
CA MET A 53 -8.98 8.01 9.80
C MET A 53 -10.47 7.84 10.16
N MET A 54 -10.91 8.38 11.30
CA MET A 54 -12.32 8.39 11.70
C MET A 54 -13.19 9.31 10.81
N ASN A 55 -12.64 10.43 10.33
CA ASN A 55 -13.35 11.33 9.40
C ASN A 55 -13.40 10.80 7.96
N GLY A 56 -12.85 9.62 7.67
CA GLY A 56 -12.81 9.06 6.32
C GLY A 56 -11.88 9.80 5.35
N ASN A 57 -11.11 10.79 5.84
CA ASN A 57 -10.15 11.58 5.07
C ASN A 57 -8.91 10.77 4.65
N ALA A 58 -8.75 9.56 5.17
CA ALA A 58 -7.77 8.58 4.68
C ALA A 58 -8.04 8.16 3.22
N TYR A 59 -9.28 8.26 2.74
CA TYR A 59 -9.69 7.84 1.39
C TYR A 59 -9.81 8.99 0.38
N THR A 60 -9.30 10.18 0.71
CA THR A 60 -9.30 11.30 -0.24
C THR A 60 -8.38 10.98 -1.42
N LEU A 61 -8.84 11.25 -2.65
CA LEU A 61 -8.12 10.94 -3.90
C LEU A 61 -6.66 11.43 -3.89
N SER A 62 -6.39 12.56 -3.23
CA SER A 62 -5.05 13.13 -3.08
C SER A 62 -4.12 12.25 -2.24
N LYS A 63 -4.57 11.77 -1.08
CA LYS A 63 -3.79 10.88 -0.21
C LYS A 63 -3.63 9.49 -0.83
N GLN A 64 -4.64 9.01 -1.54
CA GLN A 64 -4.56 7.75 -2.28
C GLN A 64 -3.54 7.82 -3.43
N PHE A 65 -3.49 8.94 -4.15
CA PHE A 65 -2.50 9.14 -5.21
C PHE A 65 -1.09 9.26 -4.65
N LEU A 66 -0.92 9.94 -3.51
CA LEU A 66 0.37 10.04 -2.84
C LEU A 66 0.85 8.67 -2.34
N GLY A 67 -0.03 7.87 -1.70
CA GLY A 67 0.26 6.50 -1.30
C GLY A 67 0.60 5.59 -2.49
N PHE A 68 -0.11 5.75 -3.61
CA PHE A 68 0.20 5.03 -4.84
C PHE A 68 1.57 5.41 -5.42
N ALA A 69 1.92 6.71 -5.41
CA ALA A 69 3.23 7.17 -5.85
C ALA A 69 4.36 6.61 -4.98
N PHE A 70 4.20 6.61 -3.65
CA PHE A 70 5.16 6.00 -2.72
C PHE A 70 5.28 4.49 -2.91
N GLY A 71 4.15 3.78 -3.05
CA GLY A 71 4.15 2.35 -3.33
C GLY A 71 4.84 2.01 -4.64
N THR A 72 4.66 2.85 -5.67
CA THR A 72 5.31 2.70 -6.98
C THR A 72 6.83 2.88 -6.86
N ILE A 73 7.29 3.89 -6.12
CA ILE A 73 8.73 4.11 -5.87
C ILE A 73 9.34 2.91 -5.12
N PHE A 74 8.64 2.37 -4.12
CA PHE A 74 9.11 1.19 -3.39
C PHE A 74 9.23 -0.04 -4.29
N TRP A 75 8.19 -0.33 -5.09
CA TRP A 75 8.25 -1.43 -6.07
C TRP A 75 9.28 -1.20 -7.17
N PHE A 76 9.53 0.06 -7.54
CA PHE A 76 10.62 0.42 -8.45
C PHE A 76 11.99 0.06 -7.85
N LEU A 77 12.23 0.33 -6.57
CA LEU A 77 13.45 -0.10 -5.88
C LEU A 77 13.59 -1.63 -5.84
N VAL A 78 12.51 -2.36 -5.56
CA VAL A 78 12.50 -3.83 -5.61
C VAL A 78 12.82 -4.33 -7.02
N SER A 79 12.26 -3.69 -8.06
CA SER A 79 12.52 -4.04 -9.46
C SER A 79 13.99 -3.79 -9.86
N LEU A 80 14.61 -2.73 -9.32
CA LEU A 80 16.03 -2.43 -9.50
C LEU A 80 16.93 -3.51 -8.89
N ILE A 81 16.57 -4.02 -7.71
CA ILE A 81 17.29 -5.13 -7.07
C ILE A 81 17.19 -6.40 -7.94
N ILE A 82 15.99 -6.73 -8.43
CA ILE A 82 15.79 -7.88 -9.32
C ILE A 82 16.56 -7.70 -10.63
N ALA A 83 16.50 -6.52 -11.25
CA ALA A 83 17.25 -6.21 -12.47
C ALA A 83 18.76 -6.31 -12.27
N ALA A 84 19.27 -5.87 -11.11
CA ALA A 84 20.69 -6.02 -10.77
C ALA A 84 21.11 -7.49 -10.63
N ILE A 85 20.25 -8.34 -10.06
CA ILE A 85 20.48 -9.79 -9.97
C ILE A 85 20.48 -10.44 -11.37
N ILE A 86 19.52 -10.10 -12.22
CA ILE A 86 19.45 -10.60 -13.61
C ILE A 86 20.67 -10.14 -14.41
N LYS A 87 21.09 -8.87 -14.28
CA LYS A 87 22.28 -8.33 -14.97
C LYS A 87 23.59 -9.02 -14.57
N ARG A 88 23.64 -9.63 -13.37
CA ARG A 88 24.78 -10.47 -12.93
C ARG A 88 24.75 -11.88 -13.53
N LYS A 89 23.57 -12.41 -13.87
CA LYS A 89 23.43 -13.66 -14.63
C LYS A 89 23.43 -13.34 -16.13
N LYS A 90 24.63 -13.21 -16.73
CA LYS A 90 24.73 -13.14 -18.20
C LYS A 90 23.96 -14.31 -18.82
N PRO A 91 23.06 -14.10 -19.80
CA PRO A 91 22.63 -15.21 -20.63
C PRO A 91 23.86 -15.73 -21.36
N GLU A 92 24.18 -17.01 -21.17
CA GLU A 92 25.11 -17.72 -22.03
C GLU A 92 24.42 -17.83 -23.39
N PHE A 93 24.59 -16.82 -24.24
CA PHE A 93 24.37 -16.99 -25.66
C PHE A 93 25.44 -17.98 -26.12
N ASP A 94 25.07 -19.26 -26.09
CA ASP A 94 25.83 -20.33 -26.71
C ASP A 94 25.85 -20.06 -28.22
N ASN A 95 27.00 -19.59 -28.71
CA ASN A 95 27.28 -19.37 -30.13
C ASN A 95 27.47 -20.74 -30.83
N SER A 96 26.46 -21.59 -30.79
CA SER A 96 26.46 -22.90 -31.47
C SER A 96 26.25 -22.81 -32.99
N PHE A 97 26.16 -21.60 -33.54
CA PHE A 97 25.98 -21.35 -34.99
C PHE A 97 27.26 -21.40 -35.83
N ASN A 98 28.43 -21.72 -35.24
CA ASN A 98 29.69 -21.82 -35.99
C ASN A 98 30.50 -23.06 -35.58
N GLN A 99 29.92 -24.25 -35.77
CA GLN A 99 30.69 -25.49 -35.84
C GLN A 99 30.97 -25.80 -37.33
N PRO A 100 32.25 -26.03 -37.73
CA PRO A 100 32.64 -26.34 -39.11
C PRO A 100 32.17 -27.71 -39.58
#